data_AF-A0A496VFR8-F1
#
_entry.id   AF-A0A496VFR8-F1
#
_cell.length_a   1.000
_cell.length_b   1.000
_cell.length_c   1.000
_cell.angle_alpha   90.00
_cell.angle_beta   90.00
_cell.angle_gamma   90.00
#
_symmetry.space_group_name_H-M   'P 1'
#
loop_
_entity.id
_entity.type
_entity.pdbx_description
1 polymer ?
#
loop_
_entity_poly.entity_id
_entity_poly.type
_entity_poly.pdbx_seq_one_letter_code
_entity_poly.pdbx_strand_id
1 'polypeptide(L)' 'MPLSSTLANLIPLEKEIPIPTTPPNATVQLAVQFRAPDCPCTTISYWKMVDEFGGICFPEMRGVACQVRVVAI' A
#
# COMPACT_ATOMS: atom_id res chain seq x y z
N MET A 1 13.95 17.39 24.02
CA MET A 1 13.37 16.04 23.85
C MET A 1 12.85 15.95 22.42
N PRO A 2 13.25 14.99 21.56
CA PRO A 2 12.52 14.83 20.32
C PRO A 2 11.23 14.08 20.62
N LEU A 3 10.09 14.66 20.20
CA LEU A 3 8.84 13.91 20.08
C LEU A 3 9.11 12.73 19.13
N SER A 4 8.97 11.51 19.63
CA SER A 4 8.83 10.34 18.77
C SER A 4 7.50 10.52 18.02
N SER A 5 7.56 11.05 16.80
CA SER A 5 6.42 11.09 15.90
C SER A 5 6.08 9.65 15.58
N THR A 6 5.07 9.10 16.25
CA THR A 6 4.40 7.89 15.78
C THR A 6 3.87 8.25 14.40
N LEU A 7 4.54 7.78 13.34
CA LEU A 7 4.16 8.11 11.97
C LEU A 7 2.71 7.67 11.76
N ALA A 8 1.85 8.66 11.51
CA ALA A 8 0.45 8.45 11.17
C ALA A 8 0.39 7.73 9.81
N ASN A 9 0.18 6.41 9.84
CA ASN A 9 0.23 5.56 8.66
C ASN A 9 -1.18 5.25 8.14
N LEU A 10 -1.33 5.22 6.82
CA LEU A 10 -2.48 4.59 6.20
C LEU A 10 -2.41 3.08 6.47
N ILE A 11 -3.38 2.54 7.22
CA ILE A 11 -3.33 1.15 7.71
C ILE A 11 -4.16 0.28 6.76
N PRO A 12 -3.55 -0.63 5.98
CA PRO A 12 -4.35 -1.57 5.21
C PRO A 12 -4.98 -2.63 6.13
N LEU A 13 -6.19 -3.07 5.82
CA LEU A 13 -6.86 -4.14 6.57
C LEU A 13 -6.25 -5.51 6.29
N GLU A 14 -5.72 -5.69 5.09
CA GLU A 14 -4.99 -6.88 4.63
C GLU A 14 -3.58 -6.44 4.23
N LYS A 15 -2.53 -7.17 4.59
CA LYS A 15 -1.14 -6.80 4.21
C LYS A 15 -0.73 -7.36 2.85
N GLU A 16 -1.49 -8.34 2.37
CA GLU A 16 -1.28 -9.05 1.11
C GLU A 16 -2.66 -9.33 0.51
N ILE A 17 -2.75 -9.26 -0.81
CA ILE A 17 -3.95 -9.63 -1.56
C ILE A 17 -3.54 -10.56 -2.71
N PRO A 18 -4.32 -11.61 -3.01
CA PRO A 18 -4.00 -12.50 -4.12
C PRO A 18 -4.13 -11.75 -5.44
N ILE A 19 -3.14 -11.94 -6.33
CA ILE A 19 -3.23 -11.48 -7.71
C ILE A 19 -3.76 -12.66 -8.53
N PRO A 20 -4.96 -12.54 -9.14
CA PRO A 20 -5.49 -13.59 -10.00
C PRO A 20 -4.55 -13.88 -11.18
N THR A 21 -4.55 -15.13 -11.66
CA THR A 21 -3.84 -15.49 -12.89
C THR A 21 -4.25 -14.56 -14.03
N THR A 22 -3.31 -13.71 -14.45
CA THR A 22 -3.54 -12.66 -15.45
C THR A 22 -2.73 -13.00 -16.69
N PRO A 23 -3.35 -13.34 -17.83
CA PRO A 23 -2.63 -13.67 -19.05
C PRO A 23 -1.74 -12.52 -19.56
N PRO A 24 -0.75 -12.82 -20.41
CA PRO A 24 0.00 -11.77 -21.11
C PRO A 24 -0.93 -10.79 -21.83
N ASN A 25 -0.63 -9.50 -21.73
CA ASN A 25 -1.43 -8.38 -22.27
C ASN A 25 -2.84 -8.20 -21.65
N ALA A 26 -3.21 -8.98 -20.62
CA ALA A 26 -4.43 -8.73 -19.86
C ALA A 26 -4.20 -7.74 -18.72
N THR A 27 -5.29 -7.21 -18.16
CA THR A 27 -5.28 -6.32 -16.99
C THR A 27 -6.24 -6.86 -15.94
N VAL A 28 -5.87 -6.72 -14.67
CA VAL A 28 -6.69 -7.09 -13.53
C VAL A 28 -6.86 -5.90 -12.59
N GLN A 29 -8.03 -5.77 -11.98
CA GLN A 29 -8.28 -4.79 -10.94
C GLN A 29 -8.04 -5.42 -9.57
N LEU A 30 -7.21 -4.75 -8.77
CA LEU A 30 -6.93 -5.12 -7.38
C LEU A 30 -7.54 -4.06 -6.45
N ALA A 31 -7.96 -4.47 -5.27
CA ALA A 31 -8.54 -3.59 -4.26
C ALA A 31 -7.96 -3.90 -2.89
N VAL A 32 -7.65 -2.85 -2.12
CA VAL A 32 -7.23 -2.93 -0.73
C VAL A 32 -8.05 -1.94 0.07
N GLN A 33 -8.59 -2.38 1.20
CA GLN A 33 -9.28 -1.50 2.15
C GLN A 33 -8.29 -0.91 3.14
N PHE A 34 -8.44 0.37 3.45
CA PHE A 34 -7.57 1.08 4.39
C PHE A 34 -8.37 1.77 5.49
N ARG A 35 -7.78 1.84 6.69
CA ARG A 35 -8.16 2.76 7.76
C ARG A 35 -7.25 3.98 7.71
N ALA A 36 -7.86 5.16 7.63
CA ALA A 36 -7.15 6.43 7.72
C ALA A 36 -6.61 6.66 9.14
N PRO A 37 -5.47 7.37 9.29
CA PRO A 37 -5.02 7.88 10.58
C PRO A 37 -6.05 8.76 11.29
N ASP A 38 -6.00 8.76 12.62
CA ASP A 38 -6.92 9.55 13.48
C ASP A 38 -6.54 11.05 13.58
N CYS A 39 -5.51 11.51 12.87
CA CYS A 39 -5.08 12.90 12.85
C CYS A 39 -4.80 13.41 11.43
N PRO A 40 -4.96 14.72 11.16
CA PRO A 40 -4.64 15.29 9.85
C PRO A 40 -3.18 15.10 9.48
N CYS A 41 -2.93 14.48 8.34
CA CYS A 41 -1.58 14.19 7.85
C CYS A 41 -1.58 13.92 6.34
N THR A 42 -0.39 13.85 5.75
CA THR A 42 -0.20 13.21 4.44
C THR A 42 0.50 11.89 4.67
N THR A 43 -0.05 10.81 4.13
CA THR A 43 0.46 9.45 4.36
C THR A 43 0.37 8.62 3.09
N ILE A 44 1.25 7.63 2.97
CA ILE A 44 1.40 6.79 1.77
C ILE A 44 1.56 5.32 2.18
N SER A 45 0.90 4.43 1.44
CA SER A 45 1.07 2.98 1.53
C SER A 45 1.65 2.45 0.22
N TYR A 46 2.82 1.80 0.30
CA TYR A 46 3.53 1.23 -0.85
C TYR A 46 3.28 -0.27 -0.98
N TRP A 47 3.13 -0.74 -2.21
CA TRP A 47 2.78 -2.11 -2.56
C TRP A 47 3.71 -2.65 -3.64
N LYS A 48 4.17 -3.87 -3.44
CA LYS A 48 5.01 -4.63 -4.37
C LYS A 48 4.38 -5.98 -4.63
N MET A 49 4.48 -6.43 -5.87
CA MET A 49 4.15 -7.80 -6.23
C MET A 49 5.25 -8.73 -5.71
N VAL A 50 4.85 -9.89 -5.22
CA VAL A 50 5.75 -11.00 -4.88
C VAL A 50 5.35 -12.26 -5.65
N ASP A 51 6.31 -13.15 -5.88
CA ASP A 51 6.06 -14.49 -6.43
C ASP A 51 5.57 -15.47 -5.33
N GLU A 52 5.29 -16.73 -5.70
CA GLU A 52 4.83 -17.75 -4.75
C GLU A 52 5.83 -18.09 -3.64
N PHE A 53 7.09 -17.67 -3.74
CA PHE A 53 8.13 -17.86 -2.73
C PHE A 53 8.39 -16.58 -1.90
N GLY A 54 7.63 -15.51 -2.14
CA GLY A 54 7.79 -14.22 -1.47
C GLY A 54 8.90 -13.33 -2.08
N GLY A 55 9.47 -13.71 -3.21
CA GLY A 55 10.46 -12.91 -3.94
C GLY A 55 9.81 -11.68 -4.57
N ILE A 56 10.43 -10.50 -4.43
CA ILE A 56 9.90 -9.26 -5.03
C ILE A 56 9.98 -9.35 -6.55
N CYS A 57 8.82 -9.27 -7.21
CA CYS A 57 8.74 -9.12 -8.64
C CYS A 57 9.17 -7.70 -9.05
N PHE A 58 9.99 -7.60 -10.10
CA PHE A 58 10.48 -6.33 -10.64
C PHE A 58 11.13 -5.42 -9.58
N PRO A 59 12.27 -5.82 -8.99
CA PRO A 59 12.88 -5.14 -7.85
C PRO A 59 13.18 -3.67 -8.12
N GLU A 60 13.65 -3.33 -9.32
CA GLU A 60 14.05 -1.97 -9.72
C GLU A 60 12.85 -1.00 -9.93
N MET A 61 11.61 -1.50 -10.00
CA MET A 61 10.43 -0.65 -10.15
C MET A 61 9.92 -0.16 -8.80
N ARG A 62 9.26 1.01 -8.71
CA ARG A 62 8.75 1.52 -7.42
C ARG A 62 7.53 0.75 -6.87
N GLY A 63 6.80 0.02 -7.72
CA GLY A 63 5.54 -0.63 -7.35
C GLY A 63 4.34 0.33 -7.45
N VAL A 64 3.26 0.02 -6.72
CA VAL A 64 2.03 0.83 -6.66
C VAL A 64 1.98 1.54 -5.30
N ALA A 65 1.40 2.74 -5.26
CA ALA A 65 1.22 3.47 -4.02
C ALA A 65 -0.18 4.06 -3.91
N CYS A 66 -0.73 4.02 -2.69
CA CYS A 66 -1.90 4.80 -2.30
C CYS A 66 -1.43 5.95 -1.41
N GLN A 67 -1.50 7.17 -1.91
CA GLN A 67 -1.17 8.38 -1.15
C GLN A 67 -2.45 9.17 -0.88
N VAL A 68 -2.67 9.55 0.38
CA VAL A 68 -3.84 10.32 0.79
C VAL A 68 -3.43 11.48 1.70
N ARG A 69 -4.26 12.52 1.72
CA ARG A 69 -4.22 13.59 2.71
C ARG A 69 -5.45 13.46 3.60
N VAL A 70 -5.23 13.18 4.88
CA VAL A 70 -6.27 13.20 5.91
C VAL A 70 -6.44 14.65 6.38
N VAL A 71 -7.69 15.11 6.44
CA VAL A 71 -8.06 16.47 6.88
C VAL A 71 -8.97 16.39 8.11
N ALA A 72 -8.95 17.42 8.95
CA ALA A 72 -9.91 17.54 10.03
C ALA A 72 -11.30 17.90 9.45
N ILE A 73 -12.35 17.41 10.11
CA ILE A 73 -13.75 17.75 9.82
C ILE A 73 -14.14 18.94 10.68
#